data_AF-A0A8T3UTB7-F1
#
_entry.id   AF-A0A8T3UTB7-F1
#
_cell.length_a   1.000
_cell.length_b   1.000
_cell.length_c   1.000
_cell.angle_alpha   90.00
_cell.angle_beta   90.00
_cell.angle_gamma   90.00
#
_symmetry.space_group_name_H-M   'P 1'
#
loop_
_entity.id
_entity.type
_entity.pdbx_description
1 polymer ?
#
loop_
_entity_poly.entity_id
_entity_poly.type
_entity_poly.pdbx_seq_one_letter_code
_entity_poly.pdbx_strand_id
1 'polypeptide(L)' 'GSITFWLDDEAIQAWYESATPSSRGRPQRYSDLAITTVLVIKRVFRLTLRAAQGFIDSIFTLMNVPLRCPDYTSVSKRAK' A
#
# COMPACT_ATOMS: atom_id res chain seq x y z
N GLY A 1 20.78 -9.60 10.42
CA GLY A 1 19.44 -9.45 11.03
C GLY A 1 18.42 -10.01 10.06
N SER A 2 17.41 -10.70 10.57
CA SER A 2 16.29 -11.24 9.77
C SER A 2 15.06 -10.35 9.92
N ILE A 3 14.26 -10.23 8.86
CA ILE A 3 12.96 -9.55 8.89
C ILE A 3 11.93 -10.55 8.38
N THR A 4 10.85 -10.74 9.15
CA THR A 4 9.74 -11.61 8.79
C THR A 4 8.49 -10.75 8.61
N PHE A 5 7.81 -10.91 7.47
CA PHE A 5 6.54 -10.26 7.19
C PHE A 5 5.41 -11.29 7.21
N TRP A 6 4.29 -10.91 7.81
CA TRP A 6 3.03 -11.63 7.73
C TRP A 6 2.02 -10.72 7.04
N LEU A 7 1.33 -11.24 6.03
CA LEU A 7 0.22 -10.55 5.38
C LEU A 7 -1.05 -11.32 5.68
N ASP A 8 -2.03 -10.62 6.20
CA ASP A 8 -3.35 -11.16 6.46
C ASP A 8 -4.17 -11.24 5.17
N ASP A 9 -4.92 -12.32 4.96
CA ASP A 9 -5.74 -12.50 3.75
C ASP A 9 -6.82 -11.43 3.62
N GLU A 10 -7.42 -10.98 4.73
CA GLU A 10 -8.39 -9.89 4.73
C GLU A 10 -7.73 -8.58 4.28
N ALA A 11 -6.48 -8.34 4.69
CA ALA A 11 -5.72 -7.18 4.25
C ALA A 11 -5.37 -7.25 2.76
N ILE A 12 -5.14 -8.44 2.21
CA ILE A 12 -4.93 -8.65 0.77
C ILE A 12 -6.22 -8.32 0.00
N GLN A 13 -7.37 -8.81 0.46
CA GLN A 13 -8.66 -8.54 -0.18
C GLN A 13 -9.06 -7.06 -0.07
N ALA A 14 -8.77 -6.42 1.05
CA ALA A 14 -9.07 -5.01 1.30
C ALA A 14 -8.03 -4.03 0.74
N TRP A 15 -7.02 -4.49 -0.01
CA TRP A 15 -5.94 -3.63 -0.51
C TRP A 15 -6.40 -2.60 -1.53
N TYR A 16 -7.32 -3.02 -2.41
CA TYR A 16 -7.93 -2.15 -3.42
C TYR A 16 -9.28 -1.64 -2.93
N GLU A 17 -9.65 -0.45 -3.41
CA GLU A 17 -10.96 0.12 -3.10
C GLU A 17 -12.06 -0.72 -3.75
N SER A 18 -13.02 -1.16 -2.95
CA SER A 18 -14.17 -1.98 -3.41
C SER A 18 -15.44 -1.14 -3.57
N ALA A 19 -15.47 0.10 -3.06
CA ALA A 19 -16.63 0.96 -3.18
C ALA A 19 -16.92 1.35 -4.63
N THR A 20 -18.17 1.23 -5.05
CA THR A 20 -18.65 1.85 -6.28
C THR A 20 -18.46 3.37 -6.20
N PRO A 21 -17.90 4.03 -7.23
CA PRO A 21 -17.64 5.47 -7.18
C PRO A 21 -18.93 6.24 -6.87
N SER A 22 -19.03 6.83 -5.68
CA SER A 22 -20.23 7.52 -5.22
C SER A 22 -20.31 8.98 -5.70
N SER A 23 -19.30 9.48 -6.42
CA SER A 23 -19.20 10.89 -6.82
C SER A 23 -18.47 11.09 -8.17
N ARG A 24 -18.72 12.24 -8.82
CA ARG A 24 -18.00 12.68 -10.03
C ARG A 24 -16.52 12.89 -9.69
N GLY A 25 -15.67 11.98 -10.16
CA GLY A 25 -14.22 12.05 -9.98
C GLY A 25 -13.54 10.75 -10.44
N ARG A 26 -12.20 10.74 -10.47
CA ARG A 26 -11.44 9.51 -10.74
C ARG A 26 -11.64 8.54 -9.57
N PRO A 27 -12.05 7.28 -9.80
CA PRO A 27 -12.17 6.29 -8.74
C PRO A 27 -10.87 6.17 -7.94
N GLN A 28 -10.97 6.11 -6.62
CA GLN A 28 -9.82 5.76 -5.79
C GLN A 28 -9.49 4.29 -6.06
N ARG A 29 -8.22 3.99 -6.37
CA ARG A 29 -7.80 2.62 -6.68
C ARG A 29 -7.44 1.83 -5.44
N TYR A 30 -6.82 2.49 -4.48
CA TYR A 30 -6.29 1.87 -3.26
C TYR A 30 -7.17 2.25 -2.07
N SER A 31 -7.31 1.35 -1.10
CA SER A 31 -8.04 1.64 0.14
C SER A 31 -7.21 2.52 1.09
N ASP A 32 -7.84 3.09 2.12
CA ASP A 32 -7.11 3.79 3.20
C ASP A 32 -6.16 2.85 3.97
N LEU A 33 -6.50 1.56 4.05
CA LEU A 33 -5.64 0.53 4.62
C LEU A 33 -4.31 0.46 3.85
N ALA A 34 -4.36 0.36 2.52
CA ALA A 34 -3.15 0.31 1.70
C ALA A 34 -2.28 1.57 1.87
N ILE A 35 -2.89 2.76 1.89
CA ILE A 35 -2.16 4.02 2.12
C ILE A 35 -1.49 4.04 3.51
N THR A 36 -2.23 3.66 4.54
CA THR A 36 -1.74 3.65 5.92
C THR A 36 -0.59 2.67 6.09
N THR A 37 -0.71 1.46 5.53
CA THR A 37 0.36 0.44 5.56
C THR A 37 1.65 0.97 4.93
N VAL A 38 1.57 1.65 3.77
CA VAL A 38 2.76 2.27 3.15
C VAL A 38 3.39 3.32 4.06
N LEU A 39 2.59 4.18 4.69
CA LEU A 39 3.07 5.23 5.59
C LEU A 39 3.70 4.66 6.88
N VAL A 40 3.12 3.59 7.42
CA VAL A 40 3.67 2.88 8.60
C VAL A 40 5.00 2.24 8.26
N ILE A 41 5.09 1.47 7.17
CA ILE A 41 6.34 0.84 6.72
C ILE A 41 7.41 1.91 6.48
N LYS A 42 7.04 2.99 5.77
CA LYS A 42 7.94 4.13 5.58
C LYS A 42 8.47 4.67 6.92
N ARG A 43 7.60 4.87 7.91
CA ARG A 43 7.98 5.44 9.22
C ARG A 43 8.84 4.48 10.04
N VAL A 44 8.45 3.22 10.14
CA VAL A 44 9.16 2.19 10.94
C VAL A 44 10.58 1.97 10.40
N PHE A 45 10.72 1.84 9.09
CA PHE A 45 12.02 1.61 8.45
C PHE A 45 12.74 2.91 8.05
N ARG A 46 12.17 4.08 8.39
CA ARG A 46 12.72 5.42 8.07
C ARG A 46 13.07 5.60 6.58
N LEU A 47 12.20 5.11 5.70
CA LEU A 47 12.39 5.16 4.25
C LEU A 47 11.88 6.49 3.66
N THR A 48 12.34 6.82 2.44
CA THR A 48 11.64 7.78 1.59
C THR A 48 10.38 7.13 1.01
N LEU A 49 9.40 7.90 0.54
CA LEU A 49 8.20 7.33 -0.10
C LEU A 49 8.57 6.49 -1.33
N ARG A 50 9.57 6.92 -2.11
CA ARG A 50 10.06 6.16 -3.27
C ARG A 50 10.69 4.83 -2.87
N ALA A 51 11.48 4.81 -1.79
CA ALA A 51 12.08 3.58 -1.28
C ALA A 51 11.03 2.64 -0.67
N ALA A 52 10.05 3.18 0.07
CA ALA A 52 8.95 2.40 0.63
C ALA A 52 8.13 1.72 -0.47
N GLN A 53 7.88 2.40 -1.60
CA GLN A 53 7.18 1.81 -2.74
C GLN A 53 7.90 0.56 -3.27
N GLY A 54 9.19 0.68 -3.61
CA GLY A 54 9.97 -0.46 -4.12
C GLY A 54 10.15 -1.57 -3.09
N PHE A 55 10.28 -1.22 -1.81
CA PHE A 55 10.38 -2.20 -0.73
C PHE A 55 9.10 -3.04 -0.59
N ILE A 56 7.93 -2.40 -0.62
CA ILE A 56 6.63 -3.09 -0.53
C ILE A 56 6.36 -3.91 -1.79
N ASP A 57 6.67 -3.39 -2.99
CA ASP A 57 6.55 -4.17 -4.23
C ASP A 57 7.46 -5.43 -4.21
N SER A 58 8.64 -5.33 -3.60
CA SER A 58 9.54 -6.48 -3.43
C SER A 58 8.97 -7.51 -2.45
N ILE A 59 8.35 -7.06 -1.37
CA ILE A 59 7.65 -7.90 -0.38
C ILE A 59 6.48 -8.66 -1.04
N PHE A 60 5.65 -7.99 -1.84
CA PHE A 60 4.56 -8.64 -2.58
C PHE A 60 5.06 -9.66 -3.60
N THR A 61 6.14 -9.34 -4.30
CA THR A 61 6.78 -10.26 -5.24
C THR A 61 7.33 -11.49 -4.51
N LEU A 62 7.98 -11.30 -3.36
CA LEU A 62 8.55 -12.39 -2.56
C LEU A 62 7.47 -13.34 -2.02
N MET A 63 6.31 -12.81 -1.64
CA MET A 63 5.16 -13.61 -1.16
C MET A 63 4.25 -14.11 -2.28
N ASN A 64 4.57 -13.84 -3.54
CA ASN A 64 3.77 -14.21 -4.71
C ASN A 64 2.30 -13.73 -4.63
N VAL A 65 2.08 -12.52 -4.09
CA VAL A 65 0.75 -11.91 -3.97
C VAL A 65 0.56 -10.92 -5.13
N PRO A 66 -0.56 -10.97 -5.89
CA PRO A 66 -0.80 -10.12 -7.06
C PRO A 66 -1.20 -8.67 -6.71
N LEU A 67 -0.55 -8.07 -5.72
CA LEU A 67 -0.76 -6.69 -5.28
C LEU A 67 0.31 -5.74 -5.84
N ARG A 68 -0.01 -4.45 -5.83
CA ARG A 68 0.92 -3.36 -6.17
C ARG A 68 0.92 -2.32 -5.08
N CYS A 69 2.09 -1.78 -4.77
CA CYS A 69 2.19 -0.67 -3.85
C CYS A 69 1.52 0.59 -4.45
N PRO A 70 0.74 1.35 -3.64
CA PRO A 70 0.34 2.71 -3.98
C PRO A 70 1.55 3.56 -4.39
N ASP A 71 1.42 4.29 -5.50
CA ASP A 71 2.50 5.14 -6.00
C ASP A 71 2.62 6.42 -5.16
N TYR A 72 3.77 7.08 -5.25
CA TYR A 72 4.05 8.34 -4.55
C TYR A 72 2.90 9.35 -4.65
N THR A 73 2.29 9.51 -5.82
CA THR A 73 1.24 10.53 -6.01
C THR A 73 -0.04 10.15 -5.25
N SER A 74 -0.42 8.87 -5.26
CA SER A 74 -1.56 8.36 -4.49
C SER A 74 -1.36 8.52 -3.00
N VAL A 75 -0.16 8.17 -2.51
CA VAL A 75 0.16 8.26 -1.07
C VAL A 75 0.28 9.72 -0.64
N SER A 76 1.01 10.55 -1.38
CA SER A 76 1.26 11.95 -1.00
C SER A 76 -0.03 12.78 -0.96
N LYS A 77 -1.02 12.49 -1.81
CA LYS A 77 -2.31 13.20 -1.79
C LYS A 77 -3.20 12.81 -0.59
N ARG A 78 -2.95 11.64 -0.01
CA ARG A 78 -3.76 11.06 1.09
C ARG A 78 -3.02 10.99 2.42
N ALA A 79 -1.73 11.29 2.44
CA ALA A 79 -0.94 11.48 3.64
C ALA A 79 -1.33 12.82 4.30
N LYS A 80 -2.41 12.79 5.07
CA LYS A 80 -2.79 13.88 5.98
C LYS A 80 -2.37 13.52 7.40
#